data_AF-A0A9X2CVW4-F1
#
_entry.id   AF-A0A9X2CVW4-F1
#
_cell.length_a   1.000
_cell.length_b   1.000
_cell.length_c   1.000
_cell.angle_alpha   90.00
_cell.angle_beta   90.00
_cell.angle_gamma   90.00
#
_symmetry.space_group_name_H-M   'P 1'
#
loop_
_entity.id
_entity.type
_entity.pdbx_description
1 polymer ?
#
loop_
_entity_poly.entity_id
_entity_poly.type
_entity_poly.pdbx_seq_one_letter_code
_entity_poly.pdbx_strand_id
1 'polypeptide(L)'
;MKNKIAIAIKVIAVLQIIVGFFAGLIAANVEVSYTYLTGTYTEFNWTIAIIWWLASIITSIFLLGFAEIVHLLQKIADKVESNNKPFISSIIHEGKTE
;
A
#
# COMPACT_ATOMS: atom_id res chain seq x y z
N MET A 1 -3.91 -18.86 -6.00
CA MET A 1 -4.73 -17.86 -6.76
C MET A 1 -4.10 -16.48 -6.64
N LYS A 2 -4.28 -15.56 -7.63
CA LYS A 2 -3.84 -14.17 -7.44
C LYS A 2 -4.59 -13.59 -6.23
N ASN A 3 -3.86 -13.24 -5.17
CA ASN A 3 -4.46 -12.65 -3.98
C ASN A 3 -4.97 -11.24 -4.34
N LYS A 4 -6.28 -11.12 -4.62
CA LYS A 4 -6.92 -9.87 -5.01
C LYS A 4 -6.73 -8.78 -3.94
N ILE A 5 -6.65 -9.17 -2.67
CA ILE A 5 -6.44 -8.25 -1.53
C ILE A 5 -5.01 -7.70 -1.57
N ALA A 6 -4.00 -8.55 -1.70
CA ALA A 6 -2.61 -8.10 -1.81
C ALA A 6 -2.40 -7.17 -3.01
N ILE A 7 -3.02 -7.48 -4.15
CA ILE A 7 -2.95 -6.63 -5.35
C ILE A 7 -3.64 -5.29 -5.10
N ALA A 8 -4.81 -5.28 -4.47
CA ALA A 8 -5.53 -4.04 -4.14
C ALA A 8 -4.70 -3.14 -3.22
N ILE A 9 -4.06 -3.69 -2.19
CA ILE A 9 -3.20 -2.92 -1.28
C ILE A 9 -2.00 -2.33 -2.03
N LYS A 10 -1.37 -3.10 -2.94
CA LYS A 10 -0.28 -2.58 -3.80
C LYS A 10 -0.74 -1.40 -4.65
N VAL A 11 -1.93 -1.48 -5.26
CA VAL A 11 -2.50 -0.37 -6.04
C VAL A 11 -2.76 0.85 -5.17
N ILE A 12 -3.37 0.66 -3.99
CA ILE A 12 -3.63 1.76 -3.04
C ILE A 12 -2.33 2.43 -2.60
N ALA A 13 -1.27 1.65 -2.33
CA ALA A 13 0.02 2.20 -1.94
C ALA A 13 0.63 3.08 -3.04
N VAL A 14 0.53 2.68 -4.31
CA VAL A 14 1.02 3.50 -5.43
C VAL A 14 0.17 4.77 -5.59
N LEU A 15 -1.16 4.65 -5.50
CA LEU A 15 -2.05 5.80 -5.54
C LEU A 15 -1.77 6.79 -4.39
N GLN A 16 -1.45 6.30 -3.21
CA GLN A 16 -1.11 7.11 -2.05
C GLN A 16 0.14 7.98 -2.29
N ILE A 17 1.16 7.46 -2.96
CA ILE A 17 2.35 8.24 -3.36
C ILE A 17 1.95 9.37 -4.31
N ILE A 18 1.13 9.06 -5.32
CA ILE A 18 0.69 10.04 -6.32
C ILE A 18 -0.13 11.15 -5.65
N VAL A 19 -1.11 10.77 -4.82
CA VAL A 19 -1.95 11.72 -4.08
C VAL A 19 -1.10 12.53 -3.11
N GLY A 20 -0.18 11.90 -2.38
CA GLY A 20 0.72 12.58 -1.46
C GLY A 20 1.65 13.58 -2.14
N PHE A 21 2.11 13.27 -3.36
CA PHE A 21 2.91 14.19 -4.16
C PHE A 21 2.14 15.47 -4.52
N PHE A 22 0.94 15.32 -5.07
CA PHE A 22 0.08 16.47 -5.42
C PHE A 22 -0.42 17.22 -4.19
N ALA A 23 -0.77 16.51 -3.11
CA ALA A 23 -1.14 17.12 -1.85
C ALA A 23 0.00 17.98 -1.29
N GLY A 24 1.24 17.51 -1.39
CA GLY A 24 2.42 18.29 -1.01
C GLY A 24 2.60 19.55 -1.84
N LEU A 25 2.36 19.49 -3.15
CA LEU A 25 2.41 20.68 -4.02
C LEU A 25 1.34 21.71 -3.62
N ILE A 26 0.12 21.26 -3.35
CA ILE A 26 -0.98 22.15 -2.96
C ILE A 26 -0.71 22.74 -1.57
N ALA A 27 -0.37 21.89 -0.59
CA ALA A 27 -0.16 22.29 0.80
C ALA A 27 1.06 23.20 0.99
N ALA A 28 2.07 23.11 0.12
CA ALA A 28 3.26 23.95 0.17
C ALA A 28 3.03 25.37 -0.36
N ASN A 29 1.91 25.66 -1.04
CA ASN A 29 1.55 27.03 -1.41
C ASN A 29 0.94 27.73 -0.20
N VAL A 30 1.76 28.46 0.56
CA VAL A 30 1.35 29.15 1.78
C VAL A 30 1.19 30.64 1.54
N GLU A 31 0.23 31.24 2.22
CA GLU A 31 0.00 32.68 2.20
C GLU A 31 0.91 33.37 3.23
N VAL A 32 1.71 34.32 2.76
CA VAL A 32 2.66 35.08 3.57
C VAL A 32 2.23 36.54 3.57
N SER A 33 2.18 37.16 4.75
CA SER A 33 1.84 38.58 4.90
C SER A 33 3.07 39.47 4.70
N TYR A 34 2.88 40.63 4.07
CA TYR A 34 3.96 41.62 4.01
C TYR A 34 4.25 42.21 5.41
N THR A 35 5.53 42.34 5.75
CA THR A 35 5.96 42.83 7.07
C THR A 35 5.57 44.29 7.35
N TYR A 36 5.42 45.10 6.29
CA TYR A 36 5.24 46.57 6.40
C TYR A 36 4.09 47.13 5.54
N LEU A 37 3.34 46.26 4.83
CA LEU A 37 2.22 46.64 3.98
C LEU A 37 1.02 45.74 4.27
N THR A 38 -0.19 46.27 4.08
CA THR A 38 -1.42 45.46 4.14
C THR A 38 -1.59 44.70 2.83
N GLY A 39 -1.12 43.46 2.81
CA GLY A 39 -1.31 42.54 1.69
C GLY A 39 -0.69 41.18 1.97
N THR A 40 -1.02 40.22 1.12
CA THR A 40 -0.49 38.87 1.19
C THR A 40 -0.02 38.41 -0.19
N TYR A 41 0.95 37.51 -0.20
CA TYR A 41 1.42 36.83 -1.40
C TYR A 41 1.59 35.34 -1.14
N THR A 42 1.49 34.53 -2.18
CA THR A 42 1.73 33.09 -2.07
C THR A 42 3.21 32.78 -2.26
N GLU A 43 3.79 32.04 -1.32
CA GLU A 43 5.15 31.52 -1.43
C GLU A 43 5.14 30.00 -1.34
N PHE A 44 5.99 29.35 -2.13
CA PHE A 44 6.13 27.90 -2.07
C PHE A 44 7.11 27.50 -0.97
N ASN A 45 6.59 26.86 0.08
CA ASN A 45 7.38 26.37 1.19
C ASN A 45 7.90 24.95 0.91
N TRP A 46 9.18 24.86 0.53
CA TRP A 46 9.86 23.60 0.24
C TRP A 46 9.89 22.63 1.43
N THR A 47 9.99 23.14 2.66
CA THR A 47 9.99 22.30 3.87
C THR A 47 8.67 21.55 3.99
N ILE A 48 7.53 22.24 3.76
CA ILE A 48 6.21 21.61 3.78
C ILE A 48 6.11 20.57 2.66
N ALA A 49 6.49 20.90 1.43
CA ALA A 49 6.44 19.97 0.30
C ALA A 49 7.22 18.68 0.59
N ILE A 50 8.47 18.81 1.06
CA ILE A 50 9.34 17.67 1.36
C ILE A 50 8.76 16.80 2.48
N ILE A 51 8.21 17.40 3.54
CA ILE A 51 7.56 16.65 4.63
C ILE A 51 6.39 15.82 4.10
N TRP A 52 5.53 16.42 3.26
CA TRP A 52 4.40 15.70 2.66
C TRP A 52 4.85 14.54 1.77
N TRP A 53 5.89 14.75 0.96
CA TRP A 53 6.42 13.72 0.09
C TRP A 53 7.03 12.57 0.88
N LEU A 54 7.89 12.87 1.87
CA LEU A 54 8.51 11.86 2.72
C LEU A 54 7.47 11.09 3.53
N ALA A 55 6.49 11.78 4.12
CA ALA A 55 5.39 11.13 4.85
C ALA A 55 4.63 10.17 3.92
N SER A 56 4.26 10.61 2.71
CA SER A 56 3.54 9.74 1.76
C SER A 56 4.36 8.52 1.33
N ILE A 57 5.66 8.68 1.11
CA ILE A 57 6.57 7.59 0.71
C ILE A 57 6.68 6.58 1.85
N ILE A 58 6.96 7.06 3.07
CA ILE A 58 7.12 6.19 4.24
C ILE A 58 5.84 5.39 4.49
N THR A 59 4.67 6.05 4.51
CA THR A 59 3.39 5.35 4.69
C THR A 59 3.13 4.34 3.57
N SER A 60 3.48 4.66 2.32
CA SER A 60 3.29 3.75 1.19
C SER A 60 4.22 2.53 1.25
N ILE A 61 5.45 2.69 1.76
CA ILE A 61 6.36 1.57 2.03
C ILE A 61 5.73 0.60 3.03
N PHE A 62 5.12 1.11 4.11
CA PHE A 62 4.42 0.26 5.08
C PHE A 62 3.25 -0.49 4.44
N LEU A 63 2.43 0.18 3.62
CA LEU A 63 1.32 -0.46 2.90
C LEU A 63 1.82 -1.56 1.96
N LEU A 64 2.89 -1.33 1.21
CA LEU A 64 3.51 -2.35 0.35
C LEU A 64 4.04 -3.52 1.16
N GLY A 65 4.66 -3.26 2.31
CA GLY A 65 5.09 -4.29 3.26
C GLY A 65 3.93 -5.17 3.70
N PHE A 66 2.81 -4.57 4.12
CA PHE A 66 1.60 -5.32 4.49
C PHE A 66 1.03 -6.12 3.31
N ALA A 67 1.02 -5.56 2.10
CA ALA A 67 0.58 -6.28 0.92
C ALA A 67 1.42 -7.54 0.66
N GLU A 68 2.73 -7.46 0.88
CA GLU A 68 3.64 -8.59 0.71
C GLU A 68 3.44 -9.64 1.80
N ILE A 69 3.22 -9.24 3.06
CA ILE A 69 2.88 -10.16 4.15
C ILE A 69 1.60 -10.95 3.80
N VAL A 70 0.56 -10.25 3.34
CA VAL A 70 -0.71 -10.89 2.94
C VAL A 70 -0.52 -11.83 1.74
N HIS A 71 0.35 -11.46 0.80
CA HIS A 71 0.69 -12.32 -0.33
C HIS A 71 1.40 -13.61 0.11
N LEU A 72 2.37 -13.48 1.02
CA LEU A 72 3.12 -14.61 1.57
C LEU A 72 2.22 -15.54 2.39
N LEU A 73 1.32 -15.00 3.21
CA LEU A 73 0.35 -15.79 3.96
C LEU A 73 -0.55 -16.61 3.03
N GLN A 74 -1.05 -16.01 1.94
CA GLN A 74 -1.82 -16.75 0.94
C GLN A 74 -1.00 -17.87 0.29
N LYS A 75 0.28 -17.62 -0.01
CA LYS A 75 1.17 -18.62 -0.61
C LYS A 75 1.40 -19.80 0.34
N ILE A 76 1.52 -19.56 1.63
CA ILE A 76 1.63 -20.61 2.65
C ILE A 76 0.32 -21.40 2.72
N ALA A 77 -0.83 -20.72 2.78
CA ALA A 77 -2.14 -21.38 2.82
C ALA A 77 -2.38 -22.28 1.58
N ASP A 78 -2.12 -21.76 0.38
CA ASP A 78 -2.25 -22.51 -0.88
C ASP A 78 -1.34 -23.76 -0.88
N LYS A 79 -0.13 -23.68 -0.31
CA LYS A 79 0.82 -24.79 -0.23
C LYS A 79 0.38 -25.87 0.77
N VAL A 80 -0.17 -25.47 1.92
CA VAL A 80 -0.71 -26.40 2.91
C VAL A 80 -1.90 -27.16 2.32
N GLU A 81 -2.80 -26.45 1.64
CA GLU A 81 -3.95 -27.08 0.97
C GLU A 81 -3.52 -28.08 -0.11
N SER A 82 -2.52 -27.74 -0.95
CA SER A 82 -2.05 -28.66 -1.99
C SER A 82 -1.42 -29.94 -1.46
N ASN A 83 -0.74 -29.88 -0.31
CA ASN A 83 -0.11 -31.05 0.30
C ASN A 83 -1.12 -32.06 0.87
N ASN A 84 -2.30 -31.58 1.32
CA ASN A 84 -3.34 -32.47 1.87
C ASN A 84 -4.17 -33.18 0.78
N LYS A 85 -4.28 -32.62 -0.42
CA LYS A 85 -5.06 -33.21 -1.54
C LYS A 85 -4.66 -34.65 -1.90
N PRO A 86 -3.36 -35.00 -2.11
CA PRO A 86 -2.97 -36.36 -2.46
C PRO A 86 -3.28 -37.38 -1.35
N PHE A 87 -3.08 -37.01 -0.08
CA PHE A 87 -3.39 -37.87 1.07
C PHE A 87 -4.89 -38.19 1.20
N ILE A 88 -5.76 -37.18 1.05
CA ILE A 88 -7.22 -37.39 1.08
C ILE A 88 -7.66 -38.25 -0.12
N SER A 89 -7.05 -38.03 -1.30
CA SER A 89 -7.41 -38.80 -2.50
C SER A 89 -7.04 -40.29 -2.41
N SER A 90 -5.96 -40.65 -1.71
CA SER A 90 -5.58 -42.05 -1.51
C SER A 90 -6.52 -42.77 -0.53
N ILE A 91 -6.92 -42.11 0.56
CA ILE A 91 -7.88 -42.66 1.53
C ILE A 91 -9.24 -42.92 0.88
N ILE A 92 -9.74 -41.98 0.06
CA ILE A 92 -11.03 -42.13 -0.62
C ILE A 92 -11.00 -43.27 -1.65
N HIS A 93 -9.85 -43.53 -2.28
CA HIS A 93 -9.71 -44.64 -3.21
C HIS A 93 -9.68 -46.01 -2.51
N GLU A 94 -8.98 -46.14 -1.38
CA GLU A 94 -8.96 -47.39 -0.60
C GLU A 94 -10.34 -47.70 0.02
N GLY A 95 -11.07 -46.70 0.52
CA GLY A 95 -12.41 -46.90 1.09
C GLY A 95 -13.53 -47.23 0.09
N LYS A 96 -13.24 -47.24 -1.22
CA LYS A 96 -14.19 -47.62 -2.28
C LYS A 96 -13.98 -49.03 -2.84
N THR A 97 -12.90 -49.70 -2.44
CA THR A 97 -12.57 -51.06 -2.87
C THR A 97 -13.06 -52.16 -1.92
N GLU A 98 -13.72 -51.77 -0.83
CA GLU A 98 -14.48 -52.65 0.08
C GLU A 98 -15.98 -52.53 -0.18
#